data_AF-A0A959U2A1-F1
#
_entry.id   AF-A0A959U2A1-F1
#
_cell.length_a   1.000
_cell.length_b   1.000
_cell.length_c   1.000
_cell.angle_alpha   90.00
_cell.angle_beta   90.00
_cell.angle_gamma   90.00
#
_symmetry.space_group_name_H-M   'P 1'
#
loop_
_entity.id
_entity.type
_entity.pdbx_description
1 polymer ?
#
loop_
_entity_poly.entity_id
_entity_poly.type
_entity_poly.pdbx_seq_one_letter_code
_entity_poly.pdbx_strand_id
1 'polypeptide(L)'
;MSDQYKPIEDLDGIGRVYGQKLRALKVDLIRDMIWYAPSVLHRLSAIPLKDLYRYRSTALLLEVRNMTLTSAEVLAAADIFSSAELQTKNTTEVMELLKKGKVRIKENLVADMIADARLLHYTGTLTGRVVDKRGRSMKEVTVSCGPYSTKTDTYGRFRFYKLPAANTYPVQLAMEGKEPMV
;
A
#
# COMPACT_ATOMS: atom_id res chain seq x y z
N MET A 1 -13.10 7.49 3.50
CA MET A 1 -11.67 7.32 3.85
C MET A 1 -11.20 6.02 3.17
N SER A 2 -10.02 6.00 2.54
CA SER A 2 -9.53 4.81 1.80
C SER A 2 -9.18 3.68 2.76
N ASP A 3 -9.52 2.43 2.40
CA ASP A 3 -9.35 1.24 3.24
C ASP A 3 -7.89 0.99 3.67
N GLN A 4 -6.91 1.47 2.90
CA GLN A 4 -5.48 1.35 3.26
C GLN A 4 -5.09 2.10 4.55
N TYR A 5 -5.94 3.04 5.01
CA TYR A 5 -5.75 3.82 6.24
C TYR A 5 -6.49 3.22 7.45
N LYS A 6 -7.13 2.06 7.28
CA LYS A 6 -7.71 1.33 8.40
C LYS A 6 -6.62 0.74 9.32
N PRO A 7 -6.95 0.48 10.60
CA PRO A 7 -6.08 -0.25 11.51
C PRO A 7 -5.63 -1.59 10.93
N ILE A 8 -4.42 -2.02 11.28
CA ILE A 8 -3.87 -3.30 10.79
C ILE A 8 -4.71 -4.50 11.24
N GLU A 9 -5.41 -4.41 12.36
CA GLU A 9 -6.32 -5.43 12.89
C GLU A 9 -7.58 -5.64 12.05
N ASP A 10 -7.90 -4.73 11.13
CA ASP A 10 -9.03 -4.91 10.22
C ASP A 10 -8.73 -5.97 9.14
N LEU A 11 -7.46 -6.34 8.94
CA LEU A 11 -7.10 -7.44 8.03
C LEU A 11 -7.50 -8.79 8.61
N ASP A 12 -8.15 -9.61 7.78
CA ASP A 12 -8.51 -10.98 8.13
C ASP A 12 -7.28 -11.77 8.59
N GLY A 13 -7.43 -12.43 9.75
CA GLY A 13 -6.37 -13.19 10.41
C GLY A 13 -5.41 -12.37 11.28
N ILE A 14 -5.40 -11.04 11.21
CA ILE A 14 -4.63 -10.20 12.16
C ILE A 14 -5.43 -10.05 13.45
N GLY A 15 -5.39 -11.09 14.28
CA GLY A 15 -5.92 -11.02 15.64
C GLY A 15 -5.12 -10.08 16.54
N ARG A 16 -5.63 -9.80 17.75
CA ARG A 16 -5.02 -8.90 18.73
C ARG A 16 -3.53 -9.14 18.98
N VAL A 17 -3.11 -10.42 19.02
CA VAL A 17 -1.71 -10.80 19.27
C VAL A 17 -0.79 -10.38 18.11
N TYR A 18 -1.20 -10.60 16.87
CA TYR A 18 -0.43 -10.21 15.70
C TYR A 18 -0.45 -8.69 15.52
N GLY A 19 -1.60 -8.05 15.73
CA GLY A 19 -1.72 -6.59 15.73
C GLY A 19 -0.76 -5.92 16.70
N GLN A 20 -0.67 -6.41 17.95
CA GLN A 20 0.28 -5.87 18.95
C GLN A 20 1.74 -6.02 18.51
N LYS A 21 2.12 -7.18 17.97
CA LYS A 21 3.48 -7.43 17.46
C LYS A 21 3.84 -6.50 16.31
N LEU A 22 2.91 -6.27 15.37
CA LEU A 22 3.09 -5.37 14.23
C LEU A 22 3.18 -3.90 14.67
N ARG A 23 2.34 -3.47 15.61
CA ARG A 23 2.40 -2.12 16.18
C ARG A 23 3.70 -1.82 16.91
N ALA A 24 4.26 -2.80 17.62
CA ALA A 24 5.60 -2.68 18.21
C ALA A 24 6.70 -2.41 17.15
N LEU A 25 6.45 -2.79 15.90
CA LEU A 25 7.30 -2.55 14.74
C LEU A 25 6.87 -1.34 13.90
N LYS A 26 5.98 -0.48 14.41
CA LYS A 26 5.46 0.71 13.71
C LYS A 26 4.71 0.36 12.42
N VAL A 27 3.96 -0.74 12.48
CA VAL A 27 2.97 -1.15 11.48
C VAL A 27 1.60 -1.03 12.14
N ASP A 28 0.99 0.14 12.02
CA ASP A 28 -0.28 0.46 12.68
C ASP A 28 -1.47 0.40 11.72
N LEU A 29 -1.22 0.72 10.44
CA LEU A 29 -2.22 0.77 9.39
C LEU A 29 -1.97 -0.32 8.35
N ILE A 30 -3.00 -0.69 7.59
CA ILE A 30 -2.88 -1.68 6.51
C ILE A 30 -1.78 -1.28 5.51
N ARG A 31 -1.74 -0.01 5.09
CA ARG A 31 -0.70 0.51 4.18
C ARG A 31 0.72 0.35 4.73
N ASP A 32 0.90 0.23 6.04
CA ASP A 32 2.22 0.16 6.65
C ASP A 32 2.94 -1.15 6.30
N MET A 33 2.17 -2.19 5.95
CA MET A 33 2.71 -3.48 5.49
C MET A 33 3.57 -3.35 4.23
N ILE A 34 3.33 -2.35 3.38
CA ILE A 34 4.06 -2.15 2.11
C ILE A 34 5.53 -1.83 2.37
N TRP A 35 5.83 -1.17 3.50
CA TRP A 35 7.15 -0.66 3.84
C TRP A 35 8.15 -1.72 4.28
N TYR A 36 7.68 -2.90 4.63
CA TYR A 36 8.51 -3.93 5.21
C TYR A 36 8.46 -5.20 4.36
N ALA A 37 9.62 -5.81 4.16
CA ALA A 37 9.66 -7.14 3.55
C ALA A 37 9.04 -8.17 4.52
N PRO A 38 8.21 -9.12 4.04
CA PRO A 38 7.62 -10.15 4.88
C PRO A 38 8.65 -10.94 5.70
N SER A 39 9.82 -11.22 5.13
CA SER A 39 10.92 -11.91 5.83
C SER A 39 11.50 -11.12 7.01
N VAL A 40 11.52 -9.78 6.92
CA VAL A 40 11.96 -8.91 8.02
C VAL A 40 10.93 -8.92 9.13
N LEU A 41 9.64 -8.74 8.80
CA LEU A 41 8.56 -8.80 9.80
C LEU A 41 8.50 -10.17 10.46
N HIS A 42 8.66 -11.26 9.71
CA HIS A 42 8.67 -12.62 10.22
C HIS A 42 9.74 -12.79 11.30
N ARG A 43 10.98 -12.39 11.02
CA ARG A 43 12.10 -12.47 11.96
C ARG A 43 11.89 -11.66 13.24
N LEU A 44 11.22 -10.50 13.14
CA LEU A 44 11.03 -9.60 14.28
C LEU A 44 9.76 -9.86 15.10
N SER A 45 8.74 -10.48 14.50
CA SER A 45 7.43 -10.71 15.14
C SER A 45 7.11 -12.18 15.41
N ALA A 46 7.82 -13.10 14.75
CA ALA A 46 7.50 -14.53 14.68
C ALA A 46 6.09 -14.83 14.12
N ILE A 47 5.46 -13.90 13.38
CA ILE A 47 4.24 -14.16 12.62
C ILE A 47 4.59 -15.06 11.43
N PRO A 48 3.81 -16.11 11.10
CA PRO A 48 4.10 -16.99 9.97
C PRO A 48 4.33 -16.23 8.66
N LEU A 49 5.36 -16.63 7.92
CA LEU A 49 5.78 -15.92 6.72
C LEU A 49 4.67 -15.89 5.66
N LYS A 50 3.93 -17.00 5.50
CA LYS A 50 2.78 -17.09 4.59
C LYS A 50 1.71 -16.03 4.89
N ASP A 51 1.42 -15.80 6.17
CA ASP A 51 0.41 -14.82 6.58
C ASP A 51 0.89 -13.39 6.26
N LEU A 52 2.17 -13.10 6.52
CA LEU A 52 2.77 -11.79 6.20
C LEU A 52 2.81 -11.49 4.69
N TYR A 53 3.01 -12.52 3.86
CA TYR A 53 2.86 -12.38 2.41
C TYR A 53 1.42 -11.99 2.06
N ARG A 54 0.43 -12.73 2.59
CA ARG A 54 -0.99 -12.43 2.38
C ARG A 54 -1.35 -10.99 2.80
N TYR A 55 -0.99 -10.59 4.02
CA TYR A 55 -1.28 -9.25 4.54
C TYR A 55 -0.65 -8.14 3.71
N ARG A 56 0.61 -8.32 3.30
CA ARG A 56 1.30 -7.34 2.45
C ARG A 56 0.68 -7.28 1.06
N SER A 57 0.27 -8.41 0.50
CA SER A 57 -0.43 -8.46 -0.78
C SER A 57 -1.78 -7.77 -0.74
N THR A 58 -2.56 -7.96 0.32
CA THR A 58 -3.80 -7.19 0.53
C THR A 58 -3.51 -5.69 0.55
N ALA A 59 -2.48 -5.24 1.28
CA ALA A 59 -2.10 -3.84 1.31
C ALA A 59 -1.67 -3.28 -0.07
N LEU A 60 -0.91 -4.05 -0.85
CA LEU A 60 -0.51 -3.66 -2.21
C LEU A 60 -1.71 -3.57 -3.16
N LEU A 61 -2.63 -4.54 -3.08
CA LEU A 61 -3.84 -4.54 -3.92
C LEU A 61 -4.76 -3.35 -3.62
N LEU A 62 -4.78 -2.85 -2.38
CA LEU A 62 -5.52 -1.65 -2.02
C LEU A 62 -5.01 -0.35 -2.69
N GLU A 63 -3.83 -0.38 -3.33
CA GLU A 63 -3.36 0.73 -4.19
C GLU A 63 -4.09 0.76 -5.55
N VAL A 64 -4.74 -0.35 -5.94
CA VAL A 64 -5.54 -0.46 -7.16
C VAL A 64 -6.88 0.27 -6.98
N ARG A 65 -7.26 1.07 -7.97
CA ARG A 65 -8.51 1.83 -7.97
C ARG A 65 -9.71 0.89 -7.82
N ASN A 66 -10.73 1.36 -7.10
CA ASN A 66 -11.96 0.62 -6.78
C ASN A 66 -11.75 -0.62 -5.90
N MET A 67 -10.51 -0.95 -5.49
CA MET A 67 -10.24 -2.05 -4.57
C MET A 67 -10.75 -1.72 -3.17
N THR A 68 -11.58 -2.62 -2.64
CA THR A 68 -12.01 -2.63 -1.23
C THR A 68 -11.15 -3.61 -0.44
N LEU A 69 -11.16 -3.50 0.89
CA LEU A 69 -10.48 -4.45 1.77
C LEU A 69 -10.92 -5.89 1.48
N THR A 70 -12.22 -6.16 1.46
CA THR A 70 -12.75 -7.50 1.22
C THR A 70 -12.36 -8.04 -0.16
N SER A 71 -12.39 -7.23 -1.21
CA SER A 71 -11.94 -7.68 -2.54
C SER A 71 -10.44 -7.96 -2.58
N ALA A 72 -9.61 -7.13 -1.91
CA ALA A 72 -8.18 -7.34 -1.83
C ALA A 72 -7.81 -8.61 -1.05
N GLU A 73 -8.52 -8.91 0.04
CA GLU A 73 -8.34 -10.14 0.82
C GLU A 73 -8.72 -11.40 0.03
N VAL A 74 -9.84 -11.36 -0.69
CA VAL A 74 -10.27 -12.47 -1.55
C VAL A 74 -9.25 -12.75 -2.66
N LEU A 75 -8.73 -11.71 -3.30
CA LEU A 75 -7.72 -11.85 -4.34
C LEU A 75 -6.39 -12.36 -3.76
N ALA A 76 -5.94 -11.83 -2.63
CA ALA A 76 -4.73 -12.31 -1.95
C ALA A 76 -4.87 -13.77 -1.48
N ALA A 77 -6.06 -14.20 -1.06
CA ALA A 77 -6.35 -15.59 -0.71
C ALA A 77 -6.42 -16.53 -1.94
N ALA A 78 -6.61 -15.97 -3.13
CA ALA A 78 -6.57 -16.67 -4.42
C ALA A 78 -5.20 -16.56 -5.12
N ASP A 79 -4.14 -16.31 -4.35
CA ASP A 79 -2.75 -16.19 -4.81
C ASP A 79 -2.51 -15.07 -5.84
N ILE A 80 -3.36 -14.04 -5.84
CA ILE A 80 -3.10 -12.78 -6.55
C ILE A 80 -2.43 -11.82 -5.56
N PHE A 81 -1.11 -11.76 -5.60
CA PHE A 81 -0.29 -11.07 -4.61
C PHE A 81 0.14 -9.65 -5.00
N SER A 82 -0.08 -9.25 -6.25
CA SER A 82 0.37 -7.97 -6.79
C SER A 82 -0.50 -7.42 -7.93
N SER A 83 -0.35 -6.13 -8.23
CA SER A 83 -0.89 -5.52 -9.44
C SER A 83 -0.34 -6.17 -10.72
N ALA A 84 0.92 -6.64 -10.69
CA ALA A 84 1.56 -7.31 -11.82
C ALA A 84 0.92 -8.66 -12.17
N GLU A 85 0.40 -9.39 -11.20
CA GLU A 85 -0.38 -10.61 -11.43
C GLU A 85 -1.83 -10.27 -11.80
N LEU A 86 -2.45 -9.31 -11.11
CA LEU A 86 -3.82 -8.90 -11.39
C LEU A 86 -4.01 -8.44 -12.84
N GLN A 87 -3.04 -7.70 -13.40
CA GLN A 87 -3.12 -7.22 -14.79
C GLN A 87 -3.14 -8.33 -15.85
N THR A 88 -2.66 -9.54 -15.51
CA THR A 88 -2.62 -10.69 -16.43
C THR A 88 -3.96 -11.40 -16.52
N LYS A 89 -4.88 -11.09 -15.62
CA LYS A 89 -6.22 -11.67 -15.58
C LYS A 89 -7.17 -10.92 -16.50
N ASN A 90 -8.16 -11.62 -17.01
CA ASN A 90 -9.33 -11.01 -17.63
C ASN A 90 -10.45 -10.75 -16.61
N THR A 91 -11.43 -9.95 -17.02
CA THR A 91 -12.54 -9.54 -16.15
C THR A 91 -13.35 -10.73 -15.63
N THR A 92 -13.55 -11.77 -16.45
CA THR A 92 -14.31 -12.97 -16.06
C THR A 92 -13.60 -13.74 -14.96
N GLU A 93 -12.29 -13.98 -15.11
CA GLU A 93 -11.47 -14.66 -14.08
C GLU A 93 -11.54 -13.94 -12.73
N VAL A 94 -11.35 -12.61 -12.72
CA VAL A 94 -11.39 -11.82 -11.48
C VAL A 94 -12.79 -11.84 -10.87
N MET A 95 -13.85 -11.70 -11.68
CA MET A 95 -15.24 -11.80 -11.23
C MET A 95 -15.55 -13.16 -10.60
N GLU A 96 -15.06 -14.25 -11.17
CA GLU A 96 -15.23 -15.60 -10.60
C GLU A 96 -14.54 -15.76 -9.25
N LEU A 97 -13.31 -15.26 -9.12
CA LEU A 97 -12.58 -15.27 -7.84
C LEU A 97 -13.32 -14.46 -6.77
N LEU A 98 -13.75 -13.24 -7.10
CA LEU A 98 -14.50 -12.38 -6.20
C LEU A 98 -15.84 -13.00 -5.81
N LYS A 99 -16.54 -13.64 -6.75
CA LYS A 99 -17.80 -14.36 -6.49
C LYS A 99 -17.60 -15.55 -5.55
N LYS A 100 -16.50 -16.33 -5.70
CA LYS A 100 -16.13 -17.41 -4.77
C LYS A 100 -15.95 -16.88 -3.35
N GLY A 101 -15.34 -15.69 -3.22
CA GLY A 101 -15.23 -14.94 -1.96
C GLY A 101 -16.48 -14.17 -1.53
N LYS A 102 -17.63 -14.37 -2.20
CA LYS A 102 -18.91 -13.70 -1.93
C LYS A 102 -18.87 -12.16 -2.07
N VAL A 103 -17.90 -11.61 -2.80
CA VAL A 103 -17.81 -10.19 -3.10
C VAL A 103 -18.71 -9.87 -4.29
N ARG A 104 -19.65 -8.94 -4.11
CA ARG A 104 -20.52 -8.43 -5.17
C ARG A 104 -19.94 -7.13 -5.72
N ILE A 105 -19.51 -7.16 -6.96
CA ILE A 105 -18.97 -5.99 -7.67
C ILE A 105 -19.48 -5.97 -9.10
N LYS A 106 -19.62 -4.77 -9.67
CA LYS A 106 -20.02 -4.61 -11.08
C LYS A 106 -18.83 -4.89 -11.99
N GLU A 107 -19.11 -5.50 -13.14
CA GLU A 107 -18.09 -5.88 -14.13
C GLU A 107 -17.24 -4.69 -14.58
N ASN A 108 -17.85 -3.53 -14.81
CA ASN A 108 -17.12 -2.32 -15.21
C ASN A 108 -16.10 -1.86 -14.16
N LEU A 109 -16.39 -2.04 -12.87
CA LEU A 109 -15.44 -1.70 -11.80
C LEU A 109 -14.26 -2.67 -11.76
N VAL A 110 -14.49 -3.95 -12.09
CA VAL A 110 -13.41 -4.95 -12.22
C VAL A 110 -12.54 -4.67 -13.43
N ALA A 111 -13.14 -4.27 -14.56
CA ALA A 111 -12.39 -3.83 -15.72
C ALA A 111 -11.49 -2.62 -15.38
N ASP A 112 -12.03 -1.65 -14.63
CA ASP A 112 -11.25 -0.50 -14.13
C ASP A 112 -10.11 -0.92 -13.20
N MET A 113 -10.31 -1.91 -12.31
CA MET A 113 -9.27 -2.46 -11.45
C MET A 113 -8.12 -3.04 -12.28
N ILE A 114 -8.43 -3.85 -13.29
CA ILE A 114 -7.44 -4.48 -14.16
C ILE A 114 -6.68 -3.43 -14.96
N ALA A 115 -7.38 -2.42 -15.50
CA ALA A 115 -6.76 -1.31 -16.22
C ALA A 115 -5.83 -0.48 -15.32
N ASP A 116 -6.24 -0.20 -14.08
CA ASP A 116 -5.41 0.52 -13.11
C ASP A 116 -4.22 -0.32 -12.62
N ALA A 117 -4.37 -1.65 -12.51
CA ALA A 117 -3.27 -2.57 -12.21
C ALA A 117 -2.21 -2.57 -13.32
N ARG A 118 -2.62 -2.49 -14.60
CA ARG A 118 -1.71 -2.31 -15.74
C ARG A 118 -0.96 -0.99 -15.64
N LEU A 119 -1.67 0.10 -15.33
CA LEU A 119 -1.03 1.41 -15.13
C LEU A 119 0.01 1.34 -14.00
N LEU A 120 -0.31 0.70 -12.88
CA LEU A 120 0.62 0.49 -11.76
C LEU A 120 1.85 -0.31 -12.16
N HIS A 121 1.71 -1.30 -13.03
CA HIS A 121 2.83 -2.10 -13.49
C HIS A 121 3.85 -1.31 -14.32
N TYR A 122 3.37 -0.37 -15.15
CA TYR A 122 4.21 0.47 -16.02
C TYR A 122 4.58 1.83 -15.40
N THR A 123 4.32 2.02 -14.11
CA THR A 123 4.66 3.24 -13.39
C THR A 123 5.64 2.98 -12.26
N GLY A 124 6.41 4.00 -11.95
CA GLY A 124 7.33 4.04 -10.84
C GLY A 124 6.64 4.33 -9.51
N THR A 125 7.39 4.03 -8.46
CA THR A 125 7.03 4.28 -7.08
C THR A 125 8.22 4.99 -6.43
N LEU A 126 7.96 6.10 -5.74
CA LEU A 126 8.96 6.80 -4.94
C LEU A 126 8.54 6.73 -3.47
N THR A 127 9.39 6.15 -2.64
CA THR A 127 9.21 6.11 -1.20
C THR A 127 10.40 6.74 -0.51
N GLY A 128 10.15 7.48 0.56
CA GLY A 128 11.22 8.00 1.39
C GLY A 128 10.76 8.32 2.80
N ARG A 129 11.71 8.81 3.58
CA ARG A 129 11.51 9.27 4.95
C ARG A 129 12.19 10.61 5.15
N VAL A 130 11.47 11.55 5.74
CA VAL A 130 11.99 12.86 6.12
C VAL A 130 12.36 12.84 7.60
N VAL A 131 13.59 13.25 7.89
CA VAL A 131 14.17 13.33 9.23
C VAL A 131 14.81 14.68 9.47
N ASP A 132 14.89 15.10 10.73
CA ASP A 132 15.65 16.29 11.13
C ASP A 132 17.16 16.01 11.20
N LYS A 133 17.96 17.04 11.51
CA LYS A 133 19.42 16.92 11.68
C LYS A 133 19.86 15.94 12.77
N ARG A 134 18.95 15.52 13.66
CA ARG A 134 19.18 14.54 14.73
C ARG A 134 18.65 13.14 14.37
N GLY A 135 18.18 12.95 13.14
CA GLY A 135 17.62 11.69 12.67
C GLY A 135 16.19 11.40 13.15
N ARG A 136 15.50 12.38 13.75
CA ARG A 136 14.11 12.22 14.23
C ARG A 136 13.12 12.40 13.08
N SER A 137 12.10 11.54 13.02
CA SER A 137 11.04 11.62 12.01
C SER A 137 10.31 12.96 12.03
N MET A 138 10.04 13.52 10.86
CA MET A 138 9.26 14.74 10.71
C MET A 138 7.88 14.44 10.09
N LYS A 139 6.81 14.65 10.87
CA LYS A 139 5.41 14.48 10.45
C LYS A 139 4.88 15.74 9.75
N GLU A 140 3.88 15.60 8.89
CA GLU A 140 3.16 16.70 8.21
C GLU A 140 4.05 17.58 7.31
N VAL A 141 5.22 17.07 6.91
CA VAL A 141 6.08 17.74 5.92
C VAL A 141 5.48 17.50 4.55
N THR A 142 5.24 18.58 3.81
CA THR A 142 4.80 18.50 2.43
C THR A 142 5.99 18.10 1.57
N VAL A 143 5.89 16.94 0.94
CA VAL A 143 6.82 16.45 -0.07
C VAL A 143 6.15 16.67 -1.42
N SER A 144 6.86 17.28 -2.34
CA SER A 144 6.42 17.45 -3.72
C SER A 144 7.37 16.70 -4.66
N CYS A 145 6.82 16.11 -5.71
CA CYS A 145 7.51 15.28 -6.67
C CYS A 145 6.95 15.61 -8.06
N GLY A 146 7.49 16.63 -8.72
CA GLY A 146 6.87 17.23 -9.92
C GLY A 146 5.45 17.75 -9.62
N PRO A 147 4.40 17.33 -10.36
CA PRO A 147 3.02 17.78 -10.12
C PRO A 147 2.34 17.08 -8.93
N TYR A 148 3.00 16.09 -8.31
CA TYR A 148 2.45 15.33 -7.20
C TYR A 148 2.89 15.94 -5.87
N SER A 149 2.00 15.91 -4.87
CA SER A 149 2.33 16.34 -3.52
C SER A 149 1.68 15.42 -2.48
N THR A 150 2.35 15.19 -1.36
CA THR A 150 1.85 14.39 -0.24
C THR A 150 2.45 14.89 1.06
N LYS A 151 1.87 14.49 2.20
CA LYS A 151 2.41 14.79 3.52
C LYS A 151 3.05 13.57 4.16
N THR A 152 4.12 13.78 4.90
CA THR A 152 4.74 12.71 5.69
C THR A 152 3.86 12.26 6.85
N ASP A 153 3.85 10.96 7.13
CA ASP A 153 3.11 10.40 8.25
C ASP A 153 3.81 10.56 9.60
N THR A 154 3.23 9.97 10.66
CA THR A 154 3.77 10.01 12.04
C THR A 154 5.20 9.47 12.15
N TYR A 155 5.64 8.65 11.19
CA TYR A 155 6.99 8.11 11.11
C TYR A 155 7.88 8.85 10.12
N GLY A 156 7.39 9.96 9.58
CA GLY A 156 8.08 10.78 8.60
C GLY A 156 8.12 10.16 7.21
N ARG A 157 7.31 9.13 6.93
CA ARG A 157 7.34 8.41 5.67
C ARG A 157 6.42 9.07 4.65
N PHE A 158 6.83 9.09 3.39
CA PHE A 158 6.03 9.56 2.26
C PHE A 158 6.13 8.60 1.08
N ARG A 159 5.03 8.46 0.34
CA ARG A 159 4.95 7.55 -0.80
C ARG A 159 4.21 8.20 -1.95
N PHE A 160 4.83 8.20 -3.11
CA PHE A 160 4.20 8.44 -4.40
C PHE A 160 4.16 7.12 -5.16
N TYR A 161 3.00 6.81 -5.72
CA TYR A 161 2.78 5.65 -6.57
C TYR A 161 2.12 6.15 -7.85
N LYS A 162 2.20 5.36 -8.93
CA LYS A 162 1.76 5.76 -10.27
C LYS A 162 2.54 6.95 -10.85
N LEU A 163 3.85 7.02 -10.58
CA LEU A 163 4.71 8.00 -11.25
C LEU A 163 5.02 7.52 -12.67
N PRO A 164 4.65 8.26 -13.73
CA PRO A 164 5.00 7.87 -15.09
C PRO A 164 6.50 7.60 -15.27
N ALA A 165 6.83 6.46 -15.88
CA ALA A 165 8.21 6.14 -16.21
C ALA A 165 8.80 7.15 -17.22
N ALA A 166 10.13 7.19 -17.34
CA ALA A 166 10.88 8.04 -18.27
C ALA A 166 10.79 9.57 -18.05
N ASN A 167 10.41 10.01 -16.84
CA ASN A 167 10.47 11.42 -16.44
C ASN A 167 11.44 11.64 -15.28
N THR A 168 11.99 12.85 -15.20
CA THR A 168 12.72 13.33 -14.02
C THR A 168 11.76 14.03 -13.09
N TYR A 169 11.71 13.60 -11.82
CA TYR A 169 10.88 14.22 -10.81
C TYR A 169 11.74 14.92 -9.75
N PRO A 170 11.83 16.26 -9.75
CA PRO A 170 12.48 16.96 -8.65
C PRO A 170 11.67 16.73 -7.37
N VAL A 171 12.38 16.37 -6.29
CA VAL A 171 11.79 16.20 -4.97
C VAL A 171 12.04 17.47 -4.18
N GLN A 172 10.98 18.06 -3.64
CA GLN A 172 11.04 19.27 -2.83
C GLN A 172 10.35 19.06 -1.49
N LEU A 173 10.90 19.67 -0.44
CA LEU A 173 10.34 19.61 0.91
C LEU A 173 9.91 21.00 1.34
N ALA A 174 8.65 21.11 1.77
CA ALA A 174 8.09 22.32 2.35
C ALA A 174 7.47 22.03 3.71
N MET A 175 7.62 22.97 4.64
CA MET A 175 7.03 22.91 5.97
C MET A 175 6.32 24.25 6.20
N GLU A 176 5.09 24.23 6.71
CA GLU A 176 4.40 25.48 7.05
C GLU A 176 5.29 26.34 7.96
N GLY A 177 5.54 27.58 7.54
CA GLY A 177 6.39 28.54 8.26
C GLY A 177 7.90 28.41 8.07
N LYS A 178 8.39 27.58 7.12
CA LYS A 178 9.82 27.52 6.74
C LYS A 178 9.98 27.48 5.23
N GLU A 179 10.98 28.20 4.71
CA GLU A 179 11.31 28.17 3.28
C GLU A 179 11.61 26.74 2.80
N PRO A 180 11.24 26.40 1.56
CA PRO A 180 11.47 25.08 1.00
C PRO A 180 12.96 24.77 0.96
N MET A 181 13.34 23.61 1.48
CA MET A 181 14.70 23.10 1.35
C MET A 181 14.80 22.37 0.00
N VAL A 182 15.65 22.88 -0.88
CA VAL A 182 16.01 22.27 -2.18
C VAL A 182 17.15 21.28 -1.98
#